data_AF-A5ZR58-F1
#
_entry.id   AF-A5ZR58-F1
#
_cell.length_a   1.000
_cell.length_b   1.000
_cell.length_c   1.000
_cell.angle_alpha   90.00
_cell.angle_beta   90.00
_cell.angle_gamma   90.00
#
_symmetry.space_group_name_H-M   'P 1'
#
loop_
_entity.id
_entity.type
_entity.pdbx_description
1 polymer ?
#
loop_
_entity_poly.entity_id
_entity_poly.type
_entity_poly.pdbx_seq_one_letter_code
_entity_poly.pdbx_strand_id
1 'polypeptide(L)' 'MTVSAGIFVMCRDKKISTEDTLSRADERLYEAKKHKTQMLIK' A
#
# COMPACT_ATOMS: atom_id res chain seq x y z
N MET A 1 -11.32 -15.07 7.73
CA MET A 1 -11.20 -13.65 7.30
C MET A 1 -9.85 -13.42 6.66
N THR A 2 -9.74 -12.54 5.66
CA THR A 2 -8.46 -12.20 5.01
C THR A 2 -8.28 -10.68 4.96
N VAL A 3 -7.06 -10.22 5.22
CA VAL A 3 -6.68 -8.80 5.19
C VAL A 3 -5.82 -8.47 3.97
N SER A 4 -5.84 -7.21 3.55
CA SER A 4 -4.92 -6.68 2.53
C SER A 4 -3.93 -5.75 3.23
N ALA A 5 -2.68 -5.72 2.76
CA ALA A 5 -1.62 -4.87 3.30
C ALA A 5 -0.92 -4.10 2.16
N GLY A 6 -0.56 -2.84 2.41
CA GLY A 6 0.31 -2.03 1.56
C GLY A 6 1.67 -1.90 2.23
N ILE A 7 2.73 -2.34 1.55
CA ILE A 7 4.10 -2.29 2.08
C ILE A 7 4.90 -1.34 1.21
N PHE A 8 5.55 -0.36 1.85
CA PHE A 8 6.49 0.55 1.21
C PHE A 8 7.81 0.49 1.97
N VAL A 9 8.89 0.12 1.26
CA VAL A 9 10.25 0.03 1.81
C VAL A 9 11.08 1.18 1.25
N MET A 10 11.80 1.87 2.13
CA MET A 10 12.68 2.98 1.77
C MET A 10 14.05 2.84 2.40
N CYS A 11 15.07 3.38 1.72
CA CYS A 11 16.42 3.51 2.28
C CYS A 11 16.40 4.53 3.42
N ARG A 12 17.03 4.19 4.55
CA ARG A 12 17.10 5.04 5.75
C ARG A 12 17.69 6.43 5.49
N ASP A 13 18.58 6.55 4.51
CA ASP A 13 19.29 7.80 4.19
C ASP A 13 18.48 8.78 3.33
N LYS A 14 17.36 8.33 2.75
CA LYS A 14 16.46 9.24 2.03
C LYS A 14 15.58 9.97 3.04
N LYS A 15 15.81 11.27 3.21
CA LYS A 15 14.88 12.16 3.91
C LYS A 15 13.61 12.32 3.07
N ILE A 16 12.64 11.46 3.33
CA ILE A 16 11.24 11.59 2.90
C ILE A 16 10.42 11.89 4.14
N SER A 17 9.40 12.75 4.01
CA SER A 17 8.49 13.04 5.12
C SER A 17 7.74 11.77 5.54
N THR A 18 7.44 11.65 6.84
CA THR A 18 6.58 10.57 7.34
C THR A 18 5.23 10.56 6.60
N GLU A 19 4.69 11.74 6.27
CA GLU A 19 3.42 11.90 5.55
C GLU A 19 3.50 11.31 4.12
N ASP A 20 4.56 11.63 3.39
CA ASP A 20 4.81 11.07 2.05
C ASP A 20 4.97 9.55 2.10
N THR A 21 5.61 9.04 3.15
CA THR A 21 5.79 7.60 3.38
C THR A 21 4.46 6.91 3.60
N LEU A 22 3.61 7.49 4.46
CA LEU A 22 2.27 6.97 4.77
C LEU A 22 1.38 7.01 3.53
N SER A 23 1.38 8.11 2.79
CA SER A 23 0.61 8.27 1.55
C SER A 23 0.96 7.19 0.52
N ARG A 24 2.25 6.90 0.34
CA ARG A 24 2.71 5.82 -0.56
C ARG A 24 2.32 4.43 -0.07
N ALA A 25 2.35 4.18 1.24
CA ALA A 25 1.91 2.91 1.79
C ALA A 25 0.40 2.71 1.60
N ASP A 26 -0.39 3.78 1.75
CA ASP A 26 -1.84 3.77 1.52
C ASP A 26 -2.20 3.54 0.05
N GLU A 27 -1.49 4.16 -0.90
CA GLU A 27 -1.64 3.85 -2.33
C GLU A 27 -1.42 2.35 -2.61
N ARG A 28 -0.38 1.76 -2.01
CA ARG A 28 -0.10 0.32 -2.18
C ARG A 28 -1.20 -0.55 -1.57
N LEU A 29 -1.77 -0.15 -0.44
CA LEU A 29 -2.89 -0.83 0.18
C LEU A 29 -4.16 -0.74 -0.67
N TYR A 30 -4.42 0.43 -1.26
CA TYR A 30 -5.56 0.65 -2.15
C TYR A 30 -5.52 -0.29 -3.35
N GLU A 31 -4.38 -0.39 -4.04
CA GLU A 31 -4.21 -1.31 -5.17
C GLU A 31 -4.34 -2.78 -4.75
N ALA A 32 -3.82 -3.17 -3.59
CA ALA A 32 -3.98 -4.53 -3.06
C ALA A 32 -5.45 -4.88 -2.77
N LYS A 33 -6.24 -3.92 -2.30
CA LYS A 33 -7.69 -4.09 -2.10
C LYS A 33 -8.43 -4.16 -3.43
N LYS A 34 -8.09 -3.30 -4.39
CA LYS A 34 -8.69 -3.30 -5.74
C LYS A 34 -8.48 -4.63 -6.47
N HIS A 35 -7.28 -5.20 -6.38
CA HIS A 35 -6.98 -6.50 -6.97
C HIS A 35 -7.87 -7.63 -6.39
N LYS A 36 -8.12 -7.60 -5.07
CA LYS A 36 -9.05 -8.52 -4.42
C LYS A 36 -10.50 -8.34 -4.91
N THR A 37 -10.95 -7.09 -5.06
CA THR A 37 -12.29 -6.79 -5.57
C THR A 37 -12.48 -7.26 -7.01
N GLN A 38 -11.47 -7.12 -7.88
CA GLN A 38 -11.53 -7.63 -9.25
C GLN A 38 -11.50 -9.16 -9.34
N MET A 39 -10.80 -9.86 -8.43
CA MET A 39 -10.84 -11.32 -8.36
C MET A 39 -12.20 -11.87 -7.91
N LEU A 40 -12.96 -11.12 -7.11
CA LEU A 40 -14.27 -11.54 -6.59
C LEU A 40 -15.44 -11.27 -7.55
N ILE A 41 -15.25 -10.42 -8.56
CA ILE A 41 -16.28 -10.03 -9.55
C ILE A 41 -16.19 -10.88 -10.84
N LYS A 42 -15.31 -11.87 -10.90
CA LYS A 42 -15.07 -12.70 -12.09
C LYS A 42 -15.79 -14.04 -12.05
#